data_AF-A0A2T9ZU07-F1
#
_entry.id   AF-A0A2T9ZU07-F1
#
_cell.length_a   1.000
_cell.length_b   1.000
_cell.length_c   1.000
_cell.angle_alpha   90.00
_cell.angle_beta   90.00
_cell.angle_gamma   90.00
#
_symmetry.space_group_name_H-M   'P 1'
#
loop_
_entity.id
_entity.type
_entity.pdbx_description
1 polymer ?
#
loop_
_entity_poly.entity_id
_entity_poly.type
_entity_poly.pdbx_seq_one_letter_code
_entity_poly.pdbx_strand_id
1 'polypeptide(L)'
;MSRLSNSLDLANDQKLPAIVRASALERLFPVVGNFDLNTIDVLLTDENAWIRAAAVNLVVYSSRKNKTQILLPLLCDSVRSVRLEAVKAFLETNPEGVARSYRLTLNRAIKEYQQSLADKADFPEIQMAIGGVALTKRNIPAAISAFSQAVEMDPQLVQAWVMLARIEAAVGQRLEAKQTLIKALEANPSNRQLLQLSNNPGF
;
A
#
# COMPACT_ATOMS: atom_id res chain seq x y z
N MET A 1 23.41 -1.07 16.37
CA MET A 1 22.34 -0.96 17.40
C MET A 1 21.74 0.45 17.52
N SER A 2 21.85 1.38 16.54
CA SER A 2 21.67 2.82 16.82
C SER A 2 20.50 3.58 16.13
N ARG A 3 19.66 2.92 15.33
CA ARG A 3 18.52 3.60 14.65
C ARG A 3 17.14 3.15 15.13
N LEU A 4 17.00 1.89 15.53
CA LEU A 4 15.73 1.32 15.99
C LEU A 4 15.34 1.80 17.39
N SER A 5 16.32 1.89 18.30
CA SER A 5 16.11 2.44 19.65
C SER A 5 15.60 3.87 19.58
N ASN A 6 16.29 4.72 18.81
CA ASN A 6 15.94 6.13 18.69
C ASN A 6 14.52 6.35 18.13
N SER A 7 14.08 5.56 17.15
CA SER A 7 12.72 5.69 16.60
C SER A 7 11.64 5.27 17.60
N LEU A 8 11.90 4.25 18.43
CA LEU A 8 10.97 3.83 19.47
C LEU A 8 10.90 4.85 20.62
N ASP A 9 12.04 5.42 21.01
CA ASP A 9 12.11 6.49 22.01
C ASP A 9 11.31 7.72 21.56
N LEU A 10 11.47 8.12 20.29
CA LEU A 10 10.70 9.21 19.70
C LEU A 10 9.19 8.91 19.65
N ALA A 11 8.80 7.66 19.39
CA ALA A 11 7.39 7.28 19.37
C ALA A 11 6.74 7.33 20.76
N ASN A 12 7.52 7.04 21.80
CA ASN A 12 7.07 7.02 23.19
C ASN A 12 7.15 8.39 23.90
N ASP A 13 7.87 9.36 23.35
CA ASP A 13 7.99 10.69 23.95
C ASP A 13 6.69 11.49 23.80
N GLN A 14 5.91 11.52 24.88
CA GLN A 14 4.63 12.24 24.96
C GLN A 14 4.76 13.76 24.79
N LYS A 15 5.97 14.34 24.85
CA LYS A 15 6.19 15.76 24.58
C LYS A 15 6.21 16.07 23.08
N LEU A 16 6.41 15.07 22.24
CA LEU A 16 6.44 15.26 20.80
C LEU A 16 5.02 15.25 20.21
N PRO A 17 4.78 16.02 19.13
CA PRO A 17 3.52 15.97 18.40
C PRO A 17 3.21 14.56 17.91
N ALA A 18 1.92 14.18 17.91
CA ALA A 18 1.49 12.85 17.52
C ALA A 18 1.93 12.45 16.10
N ILE A 19 2.01 13.40 15.17
CA ILE A 19 2.50 13.15 13.81
C ILE A 19 3.98 12.73 13.80
N VAL A 20 4.83 13.35 14.64
CA VAL A 20 6.25 13.00 14.77
C VAL A 20 6.39 11.60 15.35
N ARG A 21 5.60 11.29 16.38
CA ARG A 21 5.56 9.98 17.03
C ARG A 21 5.09 8.89 16.07
N ALA A 22 4.02 9.13 15.31
CA ALA A 22 3.48 8.21 14.33
C ALA A 22 4.48 7.95 13.18
N SER A 23 5.09 8.99 12.61
CA SER A 23 6.12 8.83 11.58
C SER A 23 7.37 8.11 12.10
N ALA A 24 7.69 8.22 13.39
CA ALA A 24 8.77 7.43 13.98
C ALA A 24 8.44 5.92 14.01
N LEU A 25 7.18 5.56 14.29
CA LEU A 25 6.70 4.18 14.22
C LEU A 25 6.73 3.63 12.79
N GLU A 26 6.32 4.41 11.80
CA GLU A 26 6.36 3.98 10.39
C GLU A 26 7.77 3.66 9.91
N ARG A 27 8.80 4.34 10.43
CA ARG A 27 10.20 4.06 10.09
C ARG A 27 10.73 2.74 10.66
N LEU A 28 10.00 2.14 11.61
CA LEU A 28 10.33 0.81 12.13
C LEU A 28 9.88 -0.30 11.17
N PHE A 29 9.04 0.01 10.18
CA PHE A 29 8.63 -0.91 9.12
C PHE A 29 9.69 -0.98 7.98
N PRO A 30 9.94 -2.15 7.36
CA PRO A 30 9.50 -3.50 7.70
C PRO A 30 10.57 -4.24 8.53
N VAL A 31 11.18 -3.58 9.53
CA VAL A 31 12.27 -4.20 10.28
C VAL A 31 11.69 -5.25 11.22
N VAL A 32 11.98 -6.52 10.93
CA VAL A 32 11.72 -7.65 11.84
C VAL A 32 12.61 -7.45 13.07
N GLY A 33 12.02 -7.07 14.19
CA GLY A 33 12.72 -6.78 15.43
C GLY A 33 11.98 -7.32 16.64
N ASN A 34 12.74 -7.71 17.66
CA ASN A 34 12.21 -7.95 19.00
C ASN A 34 11.86 -6.60 19.64
N PHE A 35 10.74 -6.02 19.23
CA PHE A 35 10.17 -4.87 19.91
C PHE A 35 9.72 -5.29 21.31
N ASP A 36 9.91 -4.42 22.31
CA ASP A 36 9.32 -4.64 23.61
C ASP A 36 7.79 -4.69 23.44
N LEU A 37 7.25 -5.85 23.76
CA LEU A 37 5.86 -6.19 23.51
C LEU A 37 4.93 -5.27 24.31
N ASN A 38 5.32 -4.84 25.50
CA ASN A 38 4.53 -3.94 26.34
C ASN A 38 4.40 -2.55 25.70
N THR A 39 5.45 -2.10 25.00
CA THR A 39 5.47 -0.81 24.32
C THR A 39 4.43 -0.76 23.20
N ILE A 40 4.25 -1.85 22.44
CA ILE A 40 3.23 -1.90 21.38
C ILE A 40 1.82 -1.78 21.95
N ASP A 41 1.52 -2.47 23.06
CA ASP A 41 0.17 -2.46 23.64
C ASP A 41 -0.23 -1.05 24.13
N VAL A 42 0.72 -0.28 24.66
CA VAL A 42 0.50 1.13 25.02
C VAL A 42 0.21 1.97 23.78
N LEU A 43 0.97 1.81 22.71
CA LEU A 43 0.79 2.58 21.47
C LEU A 43 -0.53 2.23 20.76
N LEU A 44 -0.98 0.98 20.84
CA LEU A 44 -2.28 0.53 20.30
C LEU A 44 -3.47 1.09 21.08
N THR A 45 -3.26 1.59 22.30
CA THR A 45 -4.30 2.20 23.15
C THR A 45 -4.11 3.70 23.35
N ASP A 46 -3.17 4.32 22.62
CA ASP A 46 -2.88 5.74 22.68
C ASP A 46 -4.14 6.58 22.36
N GLU A 47 -4.33 7.72 23.03
CA GLU A 47 -5.46 8.61 22.78
C GLU A 47 -5.51 9.09 21.32
N ASN A 48 -4.33 9.25 20.69
CA ASN A 48 -4.21 9.73 19.33
C ASN A 48 -4.34 8.60 18.29
N ALA A 49 -5.32 8.74 17.41
CA ALA A 49 -5.61 7.73 16.39
C ALA A 49 -4.49 7.53 15.36
N TRP A 50 -3.66 8.54 15.09
CA TRP A 50 -2.52 8.38 14.17
C TRP A 50 -1.48 7.42 14.73
N ILE A 51 -1.30 7.44 16.05
CA ILE A 51 -0.36 6.57 16.75
C ILE A 51 -0.89 5.15 16.78
N ARG A 52 -2.18 4.97 17.15
CA ARG A 52 -2.82 3.64 17.09
C ARG A 52 -2.74 3.03 15.70
N ALA A 53 -3.05 3.80 14.65
CA ALA A 53 -2.97 3.35 13.27
C ALA A 53 -1.55 2.95 12.87
N ALA A 54 -0.53 3.76 13.20
CA ALA A 54 0.87 3.41 12.92
C ALA A 54 1.34 2.18 13.71
N ALA A 55 0.90 2.03 14.95
CA ALA A 55 1.25 0.90 15.82
C ALA A 55 0.68 -0.44 15.34
N VAL A 56 -0.48 -0.44 14.65
CA VAL A 56 -1.06 -1.66 14.03
C VAL A 56 -0.05 -2.35 13.12
N ASN A 57 0.71 -1.59 12.33
CA ASN A 57 1.71 -2.15 11.41
C ASN A 57 2.81 -2.92 12.15
N LEU A 58 3.16 -2.52 13.37
CA LEU A 58 4.16 -3.23 14.18
C LEU A 58 3.65 -4.61 14.64
N VAL A 59 2.34 -4.78 14.83
CA VAL A 59 1.75 -6.08 15.21
C VAL A 59 2.01 -7.13 14.14
N VAL A 60 1.91 -6.75 12.86
CA VAL A 60 2.15 -7.64 11.71
C VAL A 60 3.56 -8.23 11.75
N TYR A 61 4.58 -7.41 12.04
CA TYR A 61 5.99 -7.83 12.05
C TYR A 61 6.50 -8.30 13.42
N SER A 62 5.68 -8.20 14.46
CA SER A 62 6.03 -8.70 15.79
C SER A 62 6.09 -10.24 15.82
N SER A 63 6.84 -10.78 16.78
CA SER A 63 6.91 -12.22 17.06
C SER A 63 5.71 -12.76 17.85
N ARG A 64 4.66 -11.95 18.06
CA ARG A 64 3.48 -12.36 18.84
C ARG A 64 2.70 -13.47 18.14
N LYS A 65 2.26 -14.47 18.91
CA LYS A 65 1.38 -15.55 18.40
C LYS A 65 -0.10 -15.16 18.43
N ASN A 66 -0.49 -14.24 19.31
CA ASN A 66 -1.89 -13.81 19.53
C ASN A 66 -2.29 -12.57 18.72
N LYS A 67 -1.74 -12.40 17.51
CA LYS A 67 -2.00 -11.22 16.66
C LYS A 67 -3.50 -11.02 16.41
N THR A 68 -4.24 -12.11 16.20
CA THR A 68 -5.70 -12.07 16.06
C THR A 68 -6.36 -11.38 17.25
N GLN A 69 -6.08 -11.80 18.49
CA GLN A 69 -6.72 -11.20 19.67
C GLN A 69 -6.37 -9.72 19.83
N ILE A 70 -5.18 -9.30 19.41
CA ILE A 70 -4.72 -7.91 19.47
C ILE A 70 -5.42 -7.03 18.43
N LEU A 71 -5.60 -7.54 17.22
CA LEU A 71 -6.21 -6.78 16.12
C LEU A 71 -7.74 -6.67 16.26
N LEU A 72 -8.40 -7.65 16.90
CA LEU A 72 -9.87 -7.69 16.99
C LEU A 72 -10.49 -6.41 17.59
N PRO A 73 -10.03 -5.88 18.74
CA PRO A 73 -10.57 -4.63 19.28
C PRO A 73 -10.40 -3.42 18.34
N LEU A 74 -9.31 -3.39 17.56
CA LEU A 74 -8.99 -2.27 16.66
C LEU A 74 -9.91 -2.22 15.43
N LEU A 75 -10.57 -3.33 15.09
CA LEU A 75 -11.67 -3.35 14.09
C LEU A 75 -12.91 -2.56 14.57
N CYS A 76 -13.02 -2.33 15.88
CA CYS A 76 -14.07 -1.53 16.51
C CYS A 76 -13.62 -0.11 16.88
N ASP A 77 -12.41 0.32 16.51
CA ASP A 77 -11.88 1.63 16.88
C ASP A 77 -12.83 2.75 16.44
N SER A 78 -12.93 3.84 17.22
CA SER A 78 -13.81 4.96 16.91
C SER A 78 -13.41 5.67 15.61
N VAL A 79 -12.13 5.63 15.24
CA VAL A 79 -11.59 6.33 14.07
C VAL A 79 -11.45 5.39 12.87
N ARG A 80 -11.96 5.84 11.71
CA ARG A 80 -11.96 5.08 10.45
C ARG A 80 -10.56 4.61 10.06
N SER A 81 -9.55 5.49 10.08
CA SER A 81 -8.18 5.14 9.67
C SER A 81 -7.59 3.97 10.46
N VAL A 82 -7.81 3.93 11.78
CA VAL A 82 -7.35 2.83 12.65
C VAL A 82 -8.04 1.52 12.26
N ARG A 83 -9.36 1.55 12.03
CA ARG A 83 -10.10 0.36 11.56
C ARG A 83 -9.58 -0.16 10.22
N LEU A 84 -9.25 0.74 9.28
CA LEU A 84 -8.71 0.37 7.97
C LEU A 84 -7.34 -0.31 8.08
N GLU A 85 -6.41 0.25 8.86
CA GLU A 85 -5.11 -0.37 9.11
C GLU A 85 -5.27 -1.72 9.84
N ALA A 86 -6.20 -1.80 10.81
CA ALA A 86 -6.49 -3.04 11.52
C ALA A 86 -7.01 -4.13 10.56
N VAL A 87 -7.90 -3.80 9.63
CA VAL A 87 -8.38 -4.74 8.60
C VAL A 87 -7.23 -5.19 7.70
N LYS A 88 -6.38 -4.27 7.24
CA LYS A 88 -5.22 -4.61 6.42
C LYS A 88 -4.28 -5.58 7.13
N ALA A 89 -3.88 -5.27 8.36
CA ALA A 89 -3.06 -6.14 9.20
C ALA A 89 -3.73 -7.50 9.45
N PHE A 90 -5.05 -7.49 9.65
CA PHE A 90 -5.84 -8.71 9.81
C PHE A 90 -5.79 -9.56 8.54
N LEU A 91 -5.92 -8.99 7.35
CA LEU A 91 -5.82 -9.75 6.09
C LEU A 91 -4.41 -10.29 5.84
N GLU A 92 -3.37 -9.52 6.17
CA GLU A 92 -1.96 -9.92 5.99
C GLU A 92 -1.52 -11.05 6.93
N THR A 93 -2.09 -11.13 8.13
CA THR A 93 -1.72 -12.15 9.13
C THR A 93 -2.48 -13.47 9.01
N ASN A 94 -3.44 -13.55 8.08
CA ASN A 94 -4.35 -14.70 7.87
C ASN A 94 -4.84 -15.35 9.19
N PRO A 95 -5.56 -14.59 10.03
CA PRO A 95 -5.86 -14.95 11.40
C PRO A 95 -6.86 -16.10 11.49
N GLU A 96 -6.53 -17.07 12.33
CA GLU A 96 -7.41 -18.16 12.72
C GLU A 96 -8.14 -17.82 14.04
N GLY A 97 -9.26 -18.51 14.30
CA GLY A 97 -9.93 -18.44 15.61
C GLY A 97 -10.74 -17.16 15.86
N VAL A 98 -11.36 -16.58 14.83
CA VAL A 98 -12.21 -15.39 14.95
C VAL A 98 -13.51 -15.72 15.70
N ALA A 99 -13.71 -15.11 16.87
CA ALA A 99 -14.91 -15.29 17.67
C ALA A 99 -16.17 -14.84 16.91
N ARG A 100 -17.30 -15.55 17.12
CA ARG A 100 -18.57 -15.26 16.44
C ARG A 100 -19.07 -13.83 16.68
N SER A 101 -18.80 -13.28 17.87
CA SER A 101 -19.13 -11.90 18.24
C SER A 101 -18.48 -10.85 17.34
N TYR A 102 -17.29 -11.13 16.79
CA TYR A 102 -16.56 -10.20 15.93
C TYR A 102 -16.88 -10.36 14.44
N ARG A 103 -17.63 -11.39 14.02
CA ARG A 103 -17.92 -11.63 12.58
C ARG A 103 -18.65 -10.45 11.93
N LEU A 104 -19.64 -9.89 12.63
CA LEU A 104 -20.41 -8.75 12.11
C LEU A 104 -19.52 -7.51 11.96
N THR A 105 -18.72 -7.20 12.99
CA THR A 105 -17.79 -6.07 12.98
C THR A 105 -16.74 -6.25 11.90
N LEU A 106 -16.15 -7.43 11.79
CA LEU A 106 -15.16 -7.75 10.76
C LEU A 106 -15.74 -7.56 9.36
N ASN A 107 -16.95 -8.08 9.09
CA ASN A 107 -17.62 -7.88 7.80
C ASN A 107 -17.85 -6.39 7.50
N ARG A 108 -18.25 -5.61 8.50
CA ARG A 108 -18.43 -4.16 8.36
C ARG A 108 -17.11 -3.46 8.04
N ALA A 109 -16.06 -3.78 8.79
CA ALA A 109 -14.74 -3.17 8.63
C ALA A 109 -14.10 -3.55 7.30
N ILE A 110 -14.25 -4.81 6.84
CA ILE A 110 -13.84 -5.25 5.50
C ILE A 110 -14.60 -4.48 4.43
N LYS A 111 -15.92 -4.30 4.56
CA LYS A 111 -16.71 -3.50 3.61
C LYS A 111 -16.24 -2.04 3.58
N GLU A 112 -15.96 -1.45 4.73
CA GLU A 112 -15.41 -0.10 4.84
C GLU A 112 -14.02 0.02 4.20
N TYR A 113 -13.18 -1.01 4.33
CA TYR A 113 -11.88 -1.09 3.67
C TYR A 113 -12.02 -1.23 2.16
N GLN A 114 -12.89 -2.11 1.68
CA GLN A 114 -13.20 -2.24 0.26
C GLN A 114 -13.73 -0.92 -0.32
N GLN A 115 -14.61 -0.23 0.41
CA GLN A 115 -15.07 1.11 0.04
C GLN A 115 -13.91 2.10 0.03
N SER A 116 -13.01 2.10 1.03
CA SER A 116 -11.84 3.00 1.00
C SER A 116 -10.88 2.71 -0.16
N LEU A 117 -10.82 1.48 -0.63
CA LEU A 117 -10.08 1.10 -1.82
C LEU A 117 -10.82 1.51 -3.10
N ALA A 118 -12.16 1.47 -3.10
CA ALA A 118 -13.00 1.94 -4.20
C ALA A 118 -13.04 3.48 -4.30
N ASP A 119 -13.09 4.18 -3.17
CA ASP A 119 -12.88 5.63 -3.04
C ASP A 119 -11.48 6.00 -3.57
N LYS A 120 -10.54 5.04 -3.58
CA LYS A 120 -9.23 5.15 -4.21
C LYS A 120 -9.13 4.53 -5.60
N ALA A 121 -10.18 3.92 -6.15
CA ALA A 121 -10.15 3.31 -7.48
C ALA A 121 -10.11 4.36 -8.61
N ASP A 122 -10.34 5.64 -8.26
CA ASP A 122 -10.08 6.80 -9.10
C ASP A 122 -8.60 7.26 -9.06
N PHE A 123 -7.70 6.51 -8.39
CA PHE A 123 -6.27 6.77 -8.44
C PHE A 123 -5.56 5.86 -9.47
N PRO A 124 -4.80 6.45 -10.41
CA PRO A 124 -3.95 5.74 -11.37
C PRO A 124 -3.05 4.66 -10.74
N GLU A 125 -2.61 4.86 -9.50
CA GLU A 125 -1.75 3.95 -8.75
C GLU A 125 -2.42 2.60 -8.44
N ILE A 126 -3.75 2.56 -8.33
CA ILE A 126 -4.48 1.30 -8.16
C ILE A 126 -4.47 0.51 -9.46
N GLN A 127 -4.65 1.18 -10.60
CA GLN A 127 -4.54 0.54 -11.91
C GLN A 127 -3.11 0.04 -12.18
N MET A 128 -2.09 0.76 -11.70
CA MET A 128 -0.70 0.27 -11.70
C MET A 128 -0.55 -1.04 -10.91
N ALA A 129 -1.13 -1.12 -9.71
CA ALA A 129 -1.09 -2.33 -8.88
C ALA A 129 -1.84 -3.49 -9.55
N ILE A 130 -3.02 -3.23 -10.13
CA ILE A 130 -3.79 -4.24 -10.89
C ILE A 130 -2.98 -4.74 -12.08
N GLY A 131 -2.37 -3.85 -12.86
CA GLY A 131 -1.50 -4.20 -13.99
C GLY A 131 -0.31 -5.05 -13.55
N GLY A 132 0.34 -4.69 -12.43
CA GLY A 132 1.42 -5.48 -11.82
C GLY A 132 0.98 -6.89 -11.42
N VAL A 133 -0.17 -7.03 -10.75
CA VAL A 133 -0.73 -8.35 -10.39
C VAL A 133 -1.13 -9.16 -11.62
N ALA A 134 -1.65 -8.52 -12.67
CA ALA A 134 -1.97 -9.19 -13.92
C ALA A 134 -0.70 -9.75 -14.61
N LEU A 135 0.40 -9.01 -14.59
CA LEU A 135 1.69 -9.47 -15.11
C LEU A 135 2.25 -10.67 -14.34
N THR A 136 2.17 -10.67 -13.01
CA THR A 136 2.65 -11.83 -12.20
C THR A 136 1.83 -13.08 -12.50
N LYS A 137 0.54 -12.92 -12.82
CA LYS A 137 -0.35 -13.99 -13.27
C LYS A 137 -0.24 -14.31 -14.76
N ARG A 138 0.67 -13.66 -15.50
CA ARG A 138 0.84 -13.76 -16.97
C ARG A 138 -0.43 -13.45 -17.77
N ASN A 139 -1.38 -12.72 -17.18
CA ASN A 139 -2.58 -12.26 -17.87
C ASN A 139 -2.27 -10.94 -18.58
N ILE A 140 -1.62 -11.04 -19.75
CA ILE A 140 -1.21 -9.87 -20.53
C ILE A 140 -2.38 -8.95 -20.92
N PRO A 141 -3.53 -9.46 -21.40
CA PRO A 141 -4.66 -8.59 -21.74
C PRO A 141 -5.15 -7.74 -20.57
N ALA A 142 -5.23 -8.33 -19.37
CA ALA A 142 -5.62 -7.59 -18.17
C ALA A 142 -4.56 -6.56 -17.76
N ALA A 143 -3.27 -6.87 -17.94
CA ALA A 143 -2.19 -5.93 -17.66
C ALA A 143 -2.25 -4.71 -18.58
N ILE A 144 -2.41 -4.93 -19.90
CA ILE A 144 -2.57 -3.86 -20.89
C ILE A 144 -3.76 -2.98 -20.50
N SER A 145 -4.94 -3.57 -20.27
CA SER A 145 -6.15 -2.81 -19.91
C SER A 145 -5.95 -1.94 -18.66
N ALA A 146 -5.30 -2.47 -17.63
CA ALA A 146 -5.04 -1.73 -16.41
C ALA A 146 -4.06 -0.56 -16.63
N PHE A 147 -2.94 -0.78 -17.33
CA PHE A 147 -2.00 0.30 -17.63
C PHE A 147 -2.60 1.34 -18.58
N SER A 148 -3.46 0.95 -19.53
CA SER A 148 -4.22 1.88 -20.38
C SER A 148 -5.15 2.76 -19.54
N GLN A 149 -5.90 2.18 -18.60
CA GLN A 149 -6.73 2.99 -17.69
C GLN A 149 -5.89 3.93 -16.84
N ALA A 150 -4.73 3.47 -16.33
CA ALA A 150 -3.84 4.30 -15.53
C ALA A 150 -3.38 5.56 -16.29
N VAL A 151 -3.02 5.42 -17.57
CA VAL A 151 -2.57 6.57 -18.40
C VAL A 151 -3.71 7.48 -18.85
N GLU A 152 -4.94 6.96 -18.97
CA GLU A 152 -6.13 7.79 -19.21
C GLU A 152 -6.51 8.62 -17.98
N MET A 153 -6.35 8.04 -16.80
CA MET A 153 -6.64 8.70 -15.52
C MET A 153 -5.60 9.76 -15.16
N ASP A 154 -4.30 9.46 -15.34
CA ASP A 154 -3.21 10.42 -15.18
C ASP A 154 -2.20 10.31 -16.33
N PRO A 155 -2.32 11.18 -17.34
CA PRO A 155 -1.36 11.25 -18.43
C PRO A 155 0.07 11.61 -17.99
N GLN A 156 0.28 12.19 -16.79
CA GLN A 156 1.59 12.51 -16.23
C GLN A 156 2.25 11.32 -15.51
N LEU A 157 1.53 10.20 -15.34
CA LEU A 157 2.08 8.99 -14.73
C LEU A 157 2.98 8.22 -15.72
N VAL A 158 4.20 8.72 -15.88
CA VAL A 158 5.22 8.19 -16.80
C VAL A 158 5.42 6.68 -16.66
N GLN A 159 5.36 6.15 -15.44
CA GLN A 159 5.61 4.72 -15.20
C GLN A 159 4.54 3.84 -15.87
N ALA A 160 3.28 4.29 -15.94
CA ALA A 160 2.20 3.55 -16.60
C ALA A 160 2.44 3.47 -18.12
N TRP A 161 2.82 4.59 -18.74
CA TRP A 161 3.20 4.65 -20.16
C TRP A 161 4.36 3.71 -20.49
N VAL A 162 5.41 3.71 -19.66
CA VAL A 162 6.59 2.83 -19.84
C VAL A 162 6.19 1.37 -19.75
N MET A 163 5.34 0.99 -18.79
CA MET A 163 4.87 -0.39 -18.65
C MET A 163 4.02 -0.82 -19.85
N LEU A 164 3.07 0.02 -20.27
CA LEU A 164 2.21 -0.26 -21.41
C LEU A 164 3.03 -0.50 -22.69
N ALA A 165 3.89 0.45 -23.06
CA ALA A 165 4.72 0.34 -24.26
C ALA A 165 5.61 -0.91 -24.23
N ARG A 166 6.25 -1.20 -23.08
CA ARG A 166 7.12 -2.38 -22.92
C ARG A 166 6.35 -3.69 -23.11
N ILE A 167 5.13 -3.77 -22.58
CA ILE A 167 4.29 -4.97 -22.68
C ILE A 167 3.88 -5.16 -24.14
N GLU A 168 3.41 -4.11 -24.80
CA GLU A 168 3.02 -4.11 -26.22
C GLU A 168 4.21 -4.59 -27.10
N ALA A 169 5.40 -4.01 -26.90
CA ALA A 169 6.60 -4.43 -27.61
C ALA A 169 6.97 -5.90 -27.33
N ALA A 170 6.87 -6.34 -26.07
CA ALA A 170 7.20 -7.71 -25.67
C ALA A 170 6.25 -8.76 -26.27
N VAL A 171 4.99 -8.41 -26.54
CA VAL A 171 4.03 -9.30 -27.22
C VAL A 171 4.00 -9.13 -28.74
N GLY A 172 4.97 -8.40 -29.30
CA GLY A 172 5.13 -8.22 -30.74
C GLY A 172 4.27 -7.10 -31.36
N GLN A 173 3.51 -6.37 -30.54
CA GLN A 173 2.69 -5.22 -30.93
C GLN A 173 3.56 -3.95 -31.02
N ARG A 174 4.55 -3.97 -31.92
CA ARG A 174 5.54 -2.88 -32.04
C ARG A 174 4.93 -1.57 -32.53
N LEU A 175 3.93 -1.63 -33.42
CA LEU A 175 3.28 -0.43 -33.94
C LEU A 175 2.50 0.29 -32.84
N GLU A 176 1.78 -0.47 -32.03
CA GLU A 176 1.04 -0.01 -30.87
C GLU A 176 2.01 0.61 -29.84
N ALA A 177 3.11 -0.08 -29.53
CA ALA A 177 4.12 0.43 -28.61
C ALA A 177 4.71 1.78 -29.04
N LYS A 178 4.95 1.97 -30.35
CA LYS A 178 5.39 3.27 -30.90
C LYS A 178 4.32 4.35 -30.74
N GLN A 179 3.06 4.04 -31.05
CA GLN A 179 1.96 4.99 -30.88
C GLN A 179 1.77 5.37 -29.40
N THR A 180 1.88 4.40 -28.49
CA THR A 180 1.86 4.61 -27.05
C THR A 180 2.99 5.55 -26.62
N LEU A 181 4.21 5.36 -27.12
CA LEU A 181 5.34 6.24 -26.80
C LEU A 181 5.18 7.66 -27.36
N ILE A 182 4.55 7.82 -28.53
CA ILE A 182 4.21 9.14 -29.09
C ILE A 182 3.25 9.88 -28.16
N LYS A 183 2.13 9.24 -27.78
CA LYS A 183 1.16 9.84 -26.84
C LYS A 183 1.78 10.14 -25.48
N ALA A 184 2.64 9.25 -24.99
CA ALA A 184 3.36 9.45 -23.74
C ALA A 184 4.26 10.70 -23.79
N LEU A 185 4.93 10.94 -24.91
CA LEU A 185 5.77 12.12 -25.12
C LEU A 185 4.96 13.39 -25.40
N GLU A 186 3.77 13.31 -26.00
CA GLU A 186 2.86 14.45 -26.09
C GLU A 186 2.42 14.93 -24.69
N ALA A 187 2.11 13.99 -23.80
CA ALA A 187 1.74 14.30 -22.41
C ALA A 187 2.96 14.67 -21.53
N ASN A 188 4.14 14.13 -21.82
CA ASN A 188 5.37 14.30 -21.03
C ASN A 188 6.60 14.66 -21.90
N PRO A 189 6.64 15.83 -22.56
CA PRO A 189 7.60 16.12 -23.65
C PRO A 189 9.07 16.11 -23.25
N SER A 190 9.37 16.40 -21.98
CA SER A 190 10.74 16.48 -21.47
C SER A 190 11.16 15.25 -20.65
N ASN A 191 10.33 14.20 -20.61
CA ASN A 191 10.67 13.02 -19.82
C ASN A 191 11.80 12.22 -20.47
N ARG A 192 12.96 12.22 -19.80
CA ARG A 192 14.18 11.57 -20.30
C ARG A 192 14.00 10.07 -20.55
N GLN A 193 13.22 9.37 -19.71
CA GLN A 193 13.04 7.93 -19.84
C GLN A 193 12.21 7.59 -21.08
N LEU A 194 11.13 8.33 -21.35
CA LEU A 194 10.30 8.13 -22.55
C LEU A 194 11.10 8.43 -23.83
N LEU A 195 11.90 9.50 -23.84
CA LEU A 195 12.80 9.82 -24.96
C LEU A 195 13.86 8.73 -25.21
N GLN A 196 14.34 8.08 -24.14
CA GLN A 196 15.27 6.95 -24.28
C GLN A 196 14.58 5.71 -24.83
N LEU A 197 13.35 5.41 -24.38
CA LEU A 197 12.57 4.28 -24.90
C LEU A 197 12.20 4.47 -26.37
N SER A 198 11.77 5.66 -26.77
CA SER A 198 11.36 5.93 -28.16
C SER A 198 12.50 5.78 -29.17
N ASN A 199 13.74 5.97 -28.73
CA ASN A 199 14.93 5.83 -29.57
C ASN A 199 15.53 4.41 -29.57
N ASN A 200 14.94 3.47 -28.83
CA ASN A 200 15.44 2.09 -28.74
C ASN A 200 14.90 1.24 -29.91
N PRO A 201 15.75 0.52 -30.67
CA PRO A 201 15.32 -0.31 -31.81
C PRO A 201 14.42 -1.50 -31.44
N GLY A 202 14.26 -1.79 -30.14
CA GLY A 202 13.29 -2.78 -29.65
C GLY A 202 11.82 -2.34 -29.74
N PHE A 203 11.56 -1.07 -30.07
CA PHE A 203 10.24 -0.47 -30.23
C PHE A 203 9.96 -0.12 -31.69
#